data_AF-A0A5R2N1T8-F1
#
_entry.id   AF-A0A5R2N1T8-F1
#
_cell.length_a   1.000
_cell.length_b   1.000
_cell.length_c   1.000
_cell.angle_alpha   90.00
_cell.angle_beta   90.00
_cell.angle_gamma   90.00
#
_symmetry.space_group_name_H-M   'P 1'
#
loop_
_entity.id
_entity.type
_entity.pdbx_description
1 polymer ?
#
loop_
_entity_poly.entity_id
_entity_poly.type
_entity_poly.pdbx_seq_one_letter_code
_entity_poly.pdbx_strand_id
1 'polypeptide(L)'
;GLHLEGPHLSIARKGAHDPALIRPMTDADQAMLMAARRKLPVLLTTIAPESVDPARVTALAKAGIVVSLGHSDTGHATAKAFAEAGASVVTHLFNAMSQIGNREPGLAGAAIDIGTLSAGLIADGIHVHPATIR
;
A
#
# COMPACT_ATOMS: atom_id res chain seq x y z
N GLY A 1 8.80 16.31 -1.21
CA GLY A 1 8.67 15.07 -0.42
C GLY A 1 9.28 13.91 -1.19
N LEU A 2 9.03 12.68 -0.76
CA LEU A 2 9.42 11.47 -1.48
C LEU A 2 8.33 10.41 -1.33
N HIS A 3 8.07 9.66 -2.40
CA HIS A 3 7.25 8.45 -2.37
C HIS A 3 8.15 7.27 -2.74
N LEU A 4 8.32 6.33 -1.81
CA LEU A 4 9.01 5.07 -2.03
C LEU A 4 7.98 3.97 -2.32
N GLU A 5 7.77 3.65 -3.59
CA GLU A 5 6.94 2.53 -4.02
C GLU A 5 7.81 1.28 -4.14
N GLY A 6 7.81 0.45 -3.09
CA GLY A 6 8.73 -0.67 -2.92
C GLY A 6 10.02 -0.31 -2.15
N PRO A 7 10.85 -1.33 -1.82
CA PRO A 7 10.81 -2.70 -2.35
C PRO A 7 9.90 -3.68 -1.58
N HIS A 8 9.19 -3.23 -0.55
CA HIS A 8 8.43 -4.09 0.36
C HIS A 8 7.04 -4.44 -0.19
N LEU A 9 7.01 -5.09 -1.35
CA LEU A 9 5.81 -5.40 -2.14
C LEU A 9 5.55 -6.90 -2.21
N SER A 10 4.46 -7.31 -2.85
CA SER A 10 4.16 -8.71 -3.17
C SER A 10 4.72 -9.10 -4.53
N ILE A 11 5.44 -10.22 -4.60
CA ILE A 11 5.92 -10.79 -5.89
C ILE A 11 4.74 -11.12 -6.81
N ALA A 12 3.65 -11.64 -6.25
CA ALA A 12 2.45 -12.01 -7.02
C ALA A 12 1.79 -10.80 -7.70
N ARG A 13 2.02 -9.60 -7.17
CA ARG A 13 1.51 -8.33 -7.69
C ARG A 13 2.63 -7.37 -8.06
N LYS A 14 3.77 -7.88 -8.54
CA LYS A 14 4.95 -7.06 -8.88
C LYS A 14 4.69 -5.96 -9.91
N GLY A 15 3.72 -6.15 -10.82
CA GLY A 15 3.52 -5.24 -11.95
C GLY A 15 4.82 -4.99 -12.72
N ALA A 16 5.18 -3.71 -12.86
CA ALA A 16 6.40 -3.25 -13.52
C ALA A 16 7.67 -3.28 -12.65
N HIS A 17 7.57 -3.61 -11.35
CA HIS A 17 8.74 -3.72 -10.49
C HIS A 17 9.59 -4.95 -10.84
N ASP A 18 10.91 -4.80 -10.68
CA ASP A 18 11.86 -5.90 -10.82
C ASP A 18 11.68 -6.89 -9.65
N PRO A 19 11.25 -8.14 -9.91
CA PRO A 19 11.03 -9.12 -8.85
C PRO A 19 12.29 -9.47 -8.05
N ALA A 20 13.49 -9.28 -8.61
CA ALA A 20 14.74 -9.57 -7.90
C ALA A 20 15.03 -8.59 -6.76
N LEU A 21 14.39 -7.40 -6.77
CA LEU A 21 14.57 -6.38 -5.75
C LEU A 21 13.45 -6.38 -4.70
N ILE A 22 12.32 -7.05 -4.97
CA ILE A 22 11.19 -7.14 -4.05
C ILE A 22 11.58 -8.04 -2.87
N ARG A 23 11.44 -7.53 -1.65
CA ARG A 23 11.82 -8.24 -0.43
C ARG A 23 11.08 -7.72 0.81
N PRO A 24 10.93 -8.54 1.87
CA PRO A 24 10.37 -8.11 3.14
C PRO A 24 11.13 -6.91 3.75
N MET A 25 10.41 -6.12 4.55
CA MET A 25 10.99 -5.02 5.31
C MET A 25 11.79 -5.52 6.50
N THR A 26 13.03 -5.03 6.61
CA THR A 26 13.92 -5.31 7.73
C THR A 26 13.88 -4.17 8.76
N ASP A 27 14.47 -4.40 9.93
CA ASP A 27 14.64 -3.36 10.96
C ASP A 27 15.47 -2.18 10.45
N ALA A 28 16.48 -2.46 9.61
CA ALA A 28 17.33 -1.43 9.01
C ALA A 28 16.53 -0.53 8.05
N ASP A 29 15.64 -1.11 7.24
CA ASP A 29 14.79 -0.34 6.33
C ASP A 29 13.85 0.59 7.12
N GLN A 30 13.21 0.05 8.15
CA GLN A 30 12.29 0.82 9.01
C GLN A 30 13.01 1.98 9.70
N ALA A 31 14.18 1.71 10.30
CA ALA A 31 14.99 2.75 10.95
C ALA A 31 15.43 3.83 9.96
N MET A 32 15.81 3.44 8.74
CA MET A 32 16.16 4.35 7.66
C MET A 32 14.99 5.25 7.27
N LEU A 33 13.79 4.70 7.06
CA LEU A 33 12.59 5.47 6.73
C LEU A 33 12.25 6.50 7.83
N MET A 34 12.28 6.07 9.10
CA MET A 34 12.02 6.96 10.24
C MET A 34 13.09 8.06 10.38
N ALA A 35 14.36 7.76 10.08
CA ALA A 35 15.42 8.76 10.04
C ALA A 35 15.23 9.75 8.87
N ALA A 36 14.87 9.25 7.69
CA ALA A 36 14.61 10.05 6.50
C ALA A 36 13.44 11.02 6.71
N ARG A 37 12.38 10.58 7.39
CA ARG A 37 11.20 11.41 7.71
C ARG A 37 11.56 12.68 8.49
N ARG A 38 12.63 12.67 9.29
CA ARG A 38 13.10 13.88 10.04
C ARG A 38 13.62 14.97 9.11
N LYS A 39 14.05 14.61 7.90
CA LYS A 39 14.59 15.52 6.88
C LYS A 39 13.60 15.76 5.73
N LEU A 40 12.68 14.82 5.50
CA LEU A 40 11.66 14.88 4.46
C LEU A 40 10.29 15.13 5.09
N PRO A 41 9.76 16.37 5.07
CA PRO A 41 8.49 16.71 5.73
C PRO A 41 7.29 15.95 5.16
N VAL A 42 7.38 15.48 3.92
CA VAL A 42 6.40 14.60 3.28
C VAL A 42 7.14 13.36 2.80
N LEU A 43 6.87 12.23 3.44
CA LEU A 43 7.38 10.91 3.07
C LEU A 43 6.21 9.93 3.04
N LEU A 44 6.04 9.28 1.89
CA LEU A 44 5.07 8.22 1.67
C LEU A 44 5.80 6.94 1.29
N THR A 45 5.33 5.79 1.75
CA THR A 45 5.84 4.50 1.30
C THR A 45 4.69 3.55 0.97
N THR A 46 4.75 2.93 -0.22
CA THR A 46 3.83 1.86 -0.60
C THR A 46 4.41 0.52 -0.17
N ILE A 47 3.61 -0.25 0.54
CA ILE A 47 3.95 -1.58 1.03
C ILE A 47 2.84 -2.59 0.72
N ALA A 48 3.21 -3.86 0.71
CA ALA A 48 2.29 -4.98 0.68
C ALA A 48 2.28 -5.68 2.06
N PRO A 49 1.10 -6.02 2.62
CA PRO A 49 0.99 -6.86 3.81
C PRO A 49 1.77 -8.18 3.78
N GLU A 50 2.05 -8.74 2.60
CA GLU A 50 2.87 -9.95 2.45
C GLU A 50 4.36 -9.73 2.78
N SER A 51 4.81 -8.47 2.86
CA SER A 51 6.22 -8.11 3.04
C SER A 51 6.47 -7.26 4.29
N VAL A 52 5.43 -6.86 5.03
CA VAL A 52 5.55 -5.94 6.18
C VAL A 52 4.53 -6.30 7.25
N ASP A 53 4.93 -6.42 8.51
CA ASP A 53 4.00 -6.66 9.63
C ASP A 53 3.24 -5.39 10.08
N PRO A 54 2.00 -5.50 10.60
CA PRO A 54 1.23 -4.36 11.11
C PRO A 54 1.96 -3.52 12.17
N ALA A 55 2.75 -4.15 13.04
CA ALA A 55 3.52 -3.43 14.07
C ALA A 55 4.51 -2.43 13.45
N ARG A 56 5.08 -2.74 12.27
CA ARG A 56 5.97 -1.84 11.55
C ARG A 56 5.20 -0.65 10.98
N VAL A 57 4.01 -0.89 10.44
CA VAL A 57 3.09 0.15 9.95
C VAL A 57 2.75 1.13 11.07
N THR A 58 2.42 0.64 12.27
CA THR A 58 2.16 1.48 13.44
C THR A 58 3.33 2.39 13.78
N ALA A 59 4.56 1.87 13.78
CA ALA A 59 5.75 2.67 14.06
C ALA A 59 6.03 3.71 12.96
N LEU A 60 5.86 3.36 11.68
CA LEU A 60 6.02 4.29 10.56
C LEU A 60 4.98 5.42 10.59
N ALA A 61 3.70 5.08 10.81
CA ALA A 61 2.61 6.04 10.91
C ALA A 61 2.81 6.99 12.11
N LYS A 62 3.21 6.47 13.28
CA LYS A 62 3.56 7.30 14.46
C LYS A 62 4.76 8.22 14.21
N ALA A 63 5.69 7.83 13.34
CA ALA A 63 6.79 8.70 12.90
C ALA A 63 6.34 9.80 11.91
N GLY A 64 5.07 9.80 11.49
CA GLY A 64 4.49 10.75 10.55
C GLY A 64 4.73 10.41 9.08
N ILE A 65 5.05 9.14 8.77
CA ILE A 65 5.18 8.63 7.41
C ILE A 65 3.79 8.18 6.94
N VAL A 66 3.40 8.57 5.73
CA VAL A 66 2.17 8.08 5.12
C VAL A 66 2.42 6.66 4.61
N VAL A 67 1.71 5.68 5.14
CA VAL A 67 1.82 4.30 4.67
C VAL A 67 0.66 4.02 3.72
N SER A 68 1.01 3.59 2.51
CA SER A 68 0.06 3.20 1.49
C SER A 68 0.09 1.69 1.26
N LEU A 69 -1.07 1.06 1.09
CA LEU A 69 -1.17 -0.33 0.65
C LEU A 69 -1.18 -0.38 -0.88
N GLY A 70 -0.46 -1.31 -1.48
CA GLY A 70 -0.40 -1.46 -2.93
C GLY A 70 0.50 -2.62 -3.32
N HIS A 71 0.45 -3.05 -4.59
CA HIS A 71 1.21 -4.20 -5.06
C HIS A 71 1.05 -5.42 -4.14
N SER A 72 -0.20 -5.73 -3.78
CA SER A 72 -0.55 -6.72 -2.75
C SER A 72 -1.74 -7.56 -3.16
N ASP A 73 -1.67 -8.85 -2.91
CA ASP A 73 -2.74 -9.82 -3.09
C ASP A 73 -3.57 -10.04 -1.82
N THR A 74 -3.44 -9.15 -0.83
CA THR A 74 -4.09 -9.28 0.46
C THR A 74 -5.61 -9.30 0.39
N GLY A 75 -6.26 -9.99 1.34
CA GLY A 75 -7.71 -9.95 1.50
C GLY A 75 -8.20 -8.71 2.24
N HIS A 76 -9.53 -8.51 2.25
CA HIS A 76 -10.16 -7.37 2.93
C HIS A 76 -9.84 -7.32 4.44
N ALA A 77 -9.95 -8.45 5.14
CA ALA A 77 -9.72 -8.51 6.59
C ALA A 77 -8.29 -8.09 6.98
N THR A 78 -7.29 -8.51 6.19
CA THR A 78 -5.90 -8.11 6.40
C THR A 78 -5.69 -6.64 6.06
N ALA A 79 -6.27 -6.13 4.96
CA ALA A 79 -6.21 -4.70 4.64
C ALA A 79 -6.80 -3.85 5.78
N LYS A 80 -7.90 -4.30 6.39
CA LYS A 80 -8.49 -3.66 7.58
C LYS A 80 -7.55 -3.62 8.77
N ALA A 81 -6.89 -4.72 9.10
CA ALA A 81 -5.90 -4.73 10.18
C ALA A 81 -4.74 -3.75 9.94
N PHE A 82 -4.34 -3.54 8.68
CA PHE A 82 -3.30 -2.56 8.33
C PHE A 82 -3.80 -1.12 8.40
N ALA A 83 -5.06 -0.87 8.01
CA ALA A 83 -5.69 0.43 8.20
C ALA A 83 -5.77 0.79 9.70
N GLU A 84 -6.18 -0.16 10.54
CA GLU A 84 -6.18 -0.01 12.01
C GLU A 84 -4.76 0.19 12.57
N ALA A 85 -3.74 -0.40 11.95
CA ALA A 85 -2.34 -0.17 12.29
C ALA A 85 -1.80 1.20 11.83
N GLY A 86 -2.55 1.97 11.03
CA GLY A 86 -2.22 3.32 10.61
C GLY A 86 -1.89 3.49 9.13
N ALA A 87 -2.10 2.48 8.28
CA ALA A 87 -2.12 2.70 6.83
C ALA A 87 -3.31 3.58 6.47
N SER A 88 -3.10 4.56 5.59
CA SER A 88 -4.12 5.58 5.31
C SER A 88 -4.36 5.81 3.81
N VAL A 89 -3.59 5.14 2.94
CA VAL A 89 -3.69 5.28 1.49
C VAL A 89 -3.70 3.92 0.82
N VAL A 90 -4.33 3.81 -0.35
CA VAL A 90 -4.18 2.71 -1.30
C VAL A 90 -3.61 3.27 -2.60
N THR A 91 -2.52 2.68 -3.09
CA THR A 91 -1.83 3.11 -4.31
C THR A 91 -2.61 2.62 -5.53
N HIS A 92 -2.85 3.52 -6.50
CA HIS A 92 -3.44 3.26 -7.84
C HIS A 92 -4.53 2.17 -7.89
N LEU A 93 -5.62 2.38 -7.15
CA LEU A 93 -6.81 1.53 -7.05
C LEU A 93 -7.09 0.71 -8.32
N PHE A 94 -7.35 -0.58 -8.12
CA PHE A 94 -7.50 -1.65 -9.12
C PHE A 94 -6.19 -2.18 -9.74
N ASN A 95 -5.12 -1.41 -9.76
CA ASN A 95 -3.86 -1.82 -10.39
C ASN A 95 -2.99 -2.60 -9.42
N ALA A 96 -2.41 -3.71 -9.90
CA ALA A 96 -1.50 -4.56 -9.11
C ALA A 96 -2.03 -4.90 -7.69
N MET A 97 -3.32 -5.23 -7.57
CA MET A 97 -3.90 -5.65 -6.29
C MET A 97 -4.96 -6.74 -6.47
N SER A 98 -5.32 -7.41 -5.37
CA SER A 98 -6.48 -8.30 -5.33
C SER A 98 -7.78 -7.53 -5.65
N GLN A 99 -8.63 -8.14 -6.48
CA GLN A 99 -9.83 -7.53 -7.05
C GLN A 99 -11.07 -7.82 -6.19
N ILE A 100 -12.16 -7.11 -6.48
CA ILE A 100 -13.46 -7.29 -5.80
C ILE A 100 -14.12 -8.59 -6.26
N GLY A 101 -14.22 -9.56 -5.35
CA GLY A 101 -15.03 -10.77 -5.49
C GLY A 101 -16.34 -10.69 -4.69
N ASN A 102 -17.26 -11.63 -4.95
CA ASN A 102 -18.56 -11.68 -4.27
C ASN A 102 -18.48 -12.09 -2.78
N ARG A 103 -17.46 -12.87 -2.40
CA ARG A 103 -17.23 -13.33 -1.01
C ARG A 103 -15.91 -12.85 -0.40
N GLU A 104 -15.01 -12.36 -1.24
CA GLU A 104 -13.72 -11.81 -0.84
C GLU A 104 -13.51 -10.50 -1.61
N PRO A 105 -13.74 -9.33 -0.99
CA PRO A 105 -13.60 -8.03 -1.65
C PRO A 105 -12.15 -7.65 -2.01
N GLY A 106 -11.15 -8.30 -1.39
CA GLY A 106 -9.74 -7.99 -1.61
C GLY A 106 -9.35 -6.57 -1.17
N LEU A 107 -8.17 -6.15 -1.61
CA LEU A 107 -7.65 -4.80 -1.34
C LEU A 107 -8.44 -3.74 -2.11
N ALA A 108 -8.87 -4.03 -3.35
CA ALA A 108 -9.71 -3.11 -4.12
C ALA A 108 -11.03 -2.81 -3.39
N GLY A 109 -11.68 -3.84 -2.83
CA GLY A 109 -12.90 -3.65 -2.04
C GLY A 109 -12.63 -2.95 -0.71
N ALA A 110 -11.53 -3.30 -0.03
CA ALA A 110 -11.13 -2.64 1.21
C ALA A 110 -10.86 -1.14 1.03
N ALA A 111 -10.26 -0.74 -0.10
CA ALA A 111 -10.00 0.67 -0.42
C ALA A 111 -11.28 1.50 -0.56
N ILE A 112 -12.40 0.86 -0.96
CA ILE A 112 -13.70 1.52 -1.15
C ILE A 112 -14.52 1.47 0.15
N ASP A 113 -14.48 0.34 0.87
CA ASP A 113 -15.28 0.08 2.07
C ASP A 113 -14.72 0.76 3.33
N ILE A 114 -13.41 0.78 3.50
CA ILE A 114 -12.76 1.29 4.71
C ILE A 114 -12.62 2.82 4.61
N GLY A 115 -13.54 3.54 5.22
CA GLY A 115 -13.61 5.02 5.16
C GLY A 115 -12.40 5.79 5.71
N THR A 116 -11.42 5.13 6.34
CA THR A 116 -10.15 5.76 6.76
C THR A 116 -9.06 5.70 5.69
N LEU A 117 -9.26 4.95 4.60
CA LEU A 117 -8.33 4.86 3.48
C LEU A 117 -8.69 5.86 2.40
N SER A 118 -7.71 6.64 1.94
CA SER A 118 -7.80 7.34 0.67
C SER A 118 -7.28 6.45 -0.45
N ALA A 119 -7.87 6.50 -1.65
CA ALA A 119 -7.42 5.70 -2.79
C ALA A 119 -6.92 6.60 -3.91
N GLY A 120 -5.65 6.43 -4.33
CA GLY A 120 -5.16 7.03 -5.57
C GLY A 120 -5.74 6.28 -6.77
N LEU A 121 -6.07 6.99 -7.85
CA LEU A 121 -6.64 6.39 -9.05
C LEU A 121 -6.04 7.05 -10.31
N ILE A 122 -5.72 6.23 -11.31
CA ILE A 122 -5.21 6.70 -12.61
C ILE A 122 -6.40 6.83 -13.56
N ALA A 123 -6.89 8.07 -13.75
CA ALA A 123 -8.09 8.37 -14.53
C ALA A 123 -7.81 8.62 -16.02
N ASP A 124 -7.01 7.77 -16.66
CA ASP A 124 -6.64 7.92 -18.09
C ASP A 124 -7.54 7.11 -19.05
N GLY A 125 -8.46 6.29 -18.52
CA GLY A 125 -9.31 5.40 -19.31
C GLY A 125 -8.62 4.14 -19.83
N ILE A 126 -7.33 3.95 -19.53
CA ILE A 126 -6.52 2.79 -19.92
C ILE A 126 -6.24 1.91 -18.70
N HIS A 127 -5.73 2.49 -17.61
CA HIS A 127 -5.47 1.78 -16.35
C HIS A 127 -6.78 1.38 -15.67
N VAL A 128 -7.78 2.26 -15.74
CA VAL A 128 -9.11 2.01 -15.20
C VAL A 128 -10.15 2.38 -16.23
N HIS A 129 -11.06 1.45 -16.53
CA HIS A 129 -12.14 1.70 -17.47
C HIS A 129 -13.03 2.86 -16.96
N PRO A 130 -13.49 3.79 -17.83
CA PRO A 130 -14.27 4.95 -17.39
C PRO A 130 -15.54 4.63 -16.58
N ALA A 131 -16.17 3.48 -16.83
CA ALA A 131 -17.33 3.04 -16.04
C ALA A 131 -17.00 2.61 -14.61
N THR A 132 -15.77 2.18 -14.34
CA THR A 132 -15.31 1.78 -13.00
C THR A 132 -14.90 2.98 -12.15
N ILE A 133 -14.57 4.12 -12.78
CA ILE A 133 -14.19 5.37 -12.10
C ILE A 133 -15.42 6.08 -11.51
N ARG A 134 -16.60 5.92 -12.13
CA ARG A 134 -17.85 6.58 -11.75
C ARG A 134 -18.48 5.96 -10.52
#